data_AF-A0A208ZX12-F1
#
_entry.id   AF-A0A208ZX12-F1
#
_cell.length_a   1.000
_cell.length_b   1.000
_cell.length_c   1.000
_cell.angle_alpha   90.00
_cell.angle_beta   90.00
_cell.angle_gamma   90.00
#
_symmetry.space_group_name_H-M   'P 1'
#
loop_
_entity.id
_entity.type
_entity.pdbx_description
1 polymer ?
#
loop_
_entity_poly.entity_id
_entity_poly.type
_entity_poly.pdbx_seq_one_letter_code
_entity_poly.pdbx_strand_id
1 'polypeptide(L)'
;MIERLERILMGELTATDIDKRFYTHEIRELERYRALGVPDGVNDKSVWNDAHAATLEDYKVNEKKQPLYTPEAEDAYIKAELKNI
;
A
#
# COMPACT_ATOMS: atom_id res chain seq x y z
N MET A 1 -0.06 -3.10 -7.55
CA MET A 1 -0.72 -1.77 -7.52
C MET A 1 -0.01 -0.71 -8.38
N ILE A 2 1.33 -0.70 -8.50
CA ILE A 2 2.06 0.34 -9.29
C ILE A 2 1.55 0.45 -10.73
N GLU A 3 1.57 -0.65 -11.50
CA GLU A 3 1.05 -0.68 -12.88
C GLU A 3 -0.38 -0.15 -12.99
N ARG A 4 -1.23 -0.46 -12.01
CA ARG A 4 -2.62 0.01 -11.96
C ARG A 4 -2.68 1.53 -11.78
N LEU A 5 -1.85 2.11 -10.90
CA LEU A 5 -1.77 3.56 -10.72
C LEU A 5 -1.23 4.26 -11.96
N GLU A 6 -0.27 3.67 -12.67
CA GLU A 6 0.24 4.19 -13.94
C GLU A 6 -0.85 4.25 -15.01
N ARG A 7 -1.66 3.19 -15.13
CA ARG A 7 -2.80 3.15 -16.05
C ARG A 7 -3.90 4.16 -15.69
N ILE A 8 -4.11 4.42 -14.40
CA ILE A 8 -5.00 5.51 -13.95
C ILE A 8 -4.43 6.87 -14.39
N LEU A 9 -3.13 7.08 -14.21
CA LEU A 9 -2.46 8.32 -14.61
C LEU A 9 -2.53 8.55 -16.12
N MET A 10 -2.45 7.49 -16.93
CA MET A 10 -2.61 7.55 -18.39
C MET A 10 -4.07 7.73 -18.84
N GLY A 11 -5.04 7.70 -17.92
CA GLY A 11 -6.47 7.81 -18.25
C GLY A 11 -7.09 6.53 -18.80
N GLU A 12 -6.36 5.42 -18.80
CA GLU A 12 -6.86 4.11 -19.24
C GLU A 12 -7.81 3.46 -18.23
N LEU A 13 -7.68 3.84 -16.96
CA LEU A 13 -8.51 3.35 -15.85
C LEU A 13 -9.06 4.54 -15.06
N THR A 14 -10.32 4.45 -14.66
CA THR A 14 -10.90 5.38 -13.70
C THR A 14 -10.50 4.96 -12.29
N ALA A 15 -9.97 5.90 -11.51
CA ALA A 15 -9.58 5.66 -10.12
C ALA A 15 -10.78 5.27 -9.25
N THR A 16 -10.65 4.16 -8.54
CA THR A 16 -11.63 3.70 -7.54
C THR A 16 -11.30 4.25 -6.15
N ASP A 17 -12.19 4.01 -5.16
CA ASP A 17 -11.93 4.35 -3.76
C ASP A 17 -10.72 3.57 -3.20
N ILE A 18 -10.52 2.31 -3.62
CA ILE A 18 -9.38 1.49 -3.21
C ILE A 18 -8.07 2.11 -3.72
N ASP A 19 -8.04 2.55 -4.98
CA ASP A 19 -6.85 3.16 -5.59
C ASP A 19 -6.41 4.43 -4.85
N LYS A 20 -7.38 5.27 -4.48
CA LYS A 20 -7.14 6.50 -3.71
C LYS A 20 -6.67 6.18 -2.30
N ARG A 21 -7.31 5.21 -1.63
CA ARG A 21 -6.95 4.76 -0.28
C ARG A 21 -5.53 4.21 -0.25
N PHE A 22 -5.22 3.29 -1.15
CA PHE A 22 -3.90 2.70 -1.34
C PHE A 22 -2.84 3.80 -1.49
N TYR A 23 -2.96 4.63 -2.52
CA TYR A 23 -1.94 5.63 -2.83
C TYR A 23 -1.72 6.61 -1.67
N THR A 24 -2.81 7.07 -1.05
CA THR A 24 -2.72 8.03 0.06
C THR A 24 -2.13 7.39 1.32
N HIS A 25 -2.48 6.13 1.61
CA HIS A 25 -1.94 5.36 2.73
C HIS A 25 -0.44 5.13 2.55
N GLU A 26 -0.02 4.52 1.44
CA GLU A 26 1.38 4.13 1.20
C GLU A 26 2.34 5.32 1.21
N ILE A 27 1.93 6.46 0.62
CA ILE A 27 2.76 7.67 0.63
C ILE A 27 2.92 8.20 2.04
N ARG A 28 1.85 8.25 2.83
CA ARG A 28 1.89 8.78 4.20
C ARG A 28 2.66 7.86 5.16
N GLU A 29 2.51 6.55 4.99
CA GLU A 29 3.28 5.56 5.72
C GLU A 29 4.78 5.70 5.41
N LEU A 30 5.15 5.82 4.13
CA LEU A 30 6.54 6.01 3.72
C LEU A 30 7.14 7.30 4.27
N GLU A 31 6.38 8.41 4.27
CA GLU A 31 6.81 9.67 4.89
C GLU A 31 7.11 9.49 6.38
N ARG A 32 6.23 8.78 7.12
CA ARG A 32 6.42 8.48 8.55
C ARG A 32 7.62 7.58 8.76
N TYR A 33 7.74 6.51 7.99
CA TYR A 33 8.87 5.58 8.07
C TYR A 33 10.21 6.29 7.84
N ARG A 34 10.28 7.17 6.84
CA ARG A 34 11.47 7.99 6.57
C ARG A 34 11.76 9.02 7.65
N ALA A 35 10.73 9.63 8.23
CA ALA A 35 10.89 10.59 9.33
C ALA A 35 11.50 9.94 10.59
N LEU A 36 11.38 8.62 10.75
CA LEU A 36 12.02 7.86 11.82
C LEU A 36 13.51 7.57 11.56
N GLY A 37 14.04 7.97 10.41
CA GLY A 37 15.47 7.91 10.09
C GLY A 37 15.96 6.51 9.71
N VAL A 38 15.07 5.61 9.28
CA VAL A 38 15.48 4.27 8.83
C VAL A 38 16.27 4.39 7.52
N PRO A 39 17.51 3.88 7.46
CA PRO A 39 18.32 3.93 6.24
C PRO A 39 17.75 3.05 5.12
N ASP A 40 18.08 3.41 3.87
CA ASP A 40 17.75 2.59 2.71
C ASP A 40 18.39 1.19 2.83
N GLY A 41 17.64 0.18 2.37
CA GLY A 41 18.08 -1.23 2.44
C GLY A 41 17.90 -1.89 3.81
N VAL A 42 17.51 -1.13 4.84
CA VAL A 42 17.15 -1.69 6.15
C VAL A 42 15.65 -1.98 6.18
N ASN A 43 15.32 -3.24 6.44
CA ASN A 43 13.94 -3.68 6.65
C ASN A 43 13.70 -3.89 8.15
N ASP A 44 13.24 -2.84 8.83
CA ASP A 44 12.79 -2.94 10.22
C ASP A 44 11.27 -3.10 10.26
N LYS A 45 10.85 -4.34 10.46
CA LYS A 45 9.42 -4.70 10.49
C LYS A 45 8.67 -4.03 11.64
N SER A 46 9.32 -3.77 12.78
CA SER A 46 8.66 -3.12 13.91
C SER A 46 8.35 -1.67 13.58
N VAL A 47 9.34 -0.95 13.07
CA VAL A 47 9.20 0.46 12.68
C VAL A 47 8.18 0.60 11.54
N TRP A 48 8.20 -0.35 10.59
CA TRP A 48 7.21 -0.40 9.52
C TRP A 48 5.78 -0.61 10.06
N ASN A 49 5.59 -1.58 10.98
CA ASN A 49 4.28 -1.84 11.59
C ASN A 49 3.74 -0.61 12.35
N ASP A 50 4.61 0.11 13.07
CA ASP A 50 4.21 1.30 13.83
C ASP A 50 3.80 2.44 12.87
N ALA A 51 4.56 2.67 11.80
CA ALA A 51 4.23 3.65 10.76
C ALA A 51 2.92 3.29 10.03
N HIS A 52 2.72 2.00 9.73
CA HIS A 52 1.54 1.46 9.10
C HIS A 52 0.29 1.69 9.96
N ALA A 53 0.32 1.23 11.21
CA ALA A 53 -0.79 1.37 12.15
C ALA A 53 -1.13 2.84 12.42
N ALA A 54 -0.13 3.70 12.60
CA ALA A 54 -0.35 5.13 12.78
C ALA A 54 -1.02 5.79 11.56
N THR A 55 -0.73 5.32 10.35
CA THR A 55 -1.34 5.85 9.12
C THR A 55 -2.79 5.40 8.96
N LEU A 56 -3.08 4.13 9.29
CA LEU A 56 -4.45 3.62 9.34
C LEU A 56 -5.31 4.43 10.33
N GLU A 57 -4.76 4.73 11.51
CA GLU A 57 -5.45 5.52 12.54
C GLU A 57 -5.72 6.96 12.06
N ASP A 58 -4.72 7.62 11.47
CA ASP A 58 -4.82 9.00 10.95
C ASP A 58 -5.98 9.16 9.95
N TYR A 59 -6.11 8.19 9.05
CA TYR A 59 -7.15 8.18 8.03
C TYR A 59 -8.44 7.46 8.45
N LYS A 60 -8.50 6.94 9.68
CA LYS A 60 -9.62 6.15 10.21
C LYS A 60 -9.99 4.97 9.30
N VAL A 61 -8.98 4.35 8.70
CA VAL A 61 -9.15 3.21 7.80
C VAL A 61 -9.16 1.92 8.61
N ASN A 62 -10.17 1.08 8.36
CA ASN A 62 -10.18 -0.29 8.84
C ASN A 62 -9.94 -1.23 7.66
N GLU A 63 -8.70 -1.68 7.48
CA GLU A 63 -8.28 -2.49 6.32
C GLU A 63 -9.10 -3.77 6.10
N LYS A 64 -9.71 -4.34 7.16
CA LYS A 64 -10.60 -5.52 7.04
C LYS A 64 -11.95 -5.20 6.39
N LYS A 65 -12.40 -3.96 6.51
CA LYS A 65 -13.67 -3.47 5.93
C LYS A 65 -13.44 -2.60 4.69
N GLN A 66 -12.26 -2.02 4.59
CA GLN A 66 -11.83 -1.01 3.63
C GLN A 66 -10.47 -1.42 3.09
N PRO A 67 -10.41 -2.39 2.17
CA PRO A 67 -9.15 -2.95 1.70
C PRO A 67 -8.28 -1.86 1.05
N LEU A 68 -6.97 -2.03 1.23
CA LEU A 68 -5.93 -1.23 0.59
C LEU A 68 -5.58 -1.79 -0.80
N TYR A 69 -5.85 -3.05 -1.07
CA TYR A 69 -5.53 -3.71 -2.33
C TYR A 69 -6.81 -4.04 -3.10
N THR A 70 -6.75 -4.00 -4.43
CA THR A 70 -7.86 -4.49 -5.24
C THR A 70 -7.81 -6.02 -5.31
N PRO A 71 -8.95 -6.69 -5.56
CA PRO A 71 -8.97 -8.15 -5.72
C PRO A 71 -7.99 -8.64 -6.80
N GLU A 72 -7.81 -7.88 -7.89
CA GLU A 72 -6.86 -8.24 -8.94
C GLU A 72 -5.41 -8.17 -8.46
N ALA A 73 -5.09 -7.23 -7.56
CA ALA A 73 -3.76 -7.12 -6.98
C ALA A 73 -3.49 -8.25 -5.98
N GLU A 74 -4.50 -8.64 -5.19
CA GLU A 74 -4.43 -9.80 -4.29
C GLU A 74 -4.25 -11.10 -5.09
N ASP A 75 -5.02 -11.30 -6.15
CA ASP A 75 -4.89 -12.44 -7.06
C ASP A 75 -3.51 -12.49 -7.72
N ALA A 76 -2.97 -11.34 -8.12
CA ALA A 76 -1.64 -11.25 -8.71
C ALA A 76 -0.54 -11.64 -7.70
N TYR A 77 -0.67 -11.18 -6.45
CA TYR A 77 0.23 -11.55 -5.36
C TYR A 77 0.19 -13.07 -5.10
N ILE A 78 -1.00 -13.65 -4.94
CA ILE A 78 -1.16 -15.09 -4.70
C ILE A 78 -0.55 -15.91 -5.84
N LYS A 79 -0.78 -15.52 -7.10
CA LYS A 79 -0.20 -16.21 -8.26
C LYS A 79 1.33 -16.09 -8.30
N ALA A 80 1.90 -14.98 -7.84
CA ALA A 80 3.34 -14.82 -7.77
C ALA A 80 3.94 -15.73 -6.69
N GLU A 81 3.34 -15.75 -5.49
CA GLU A 81 3.76 -16.62 -4.39
C GLU A 81 3.66 -18.10 -4.76
N LEU A 82 2.56 -18.53 -5.39
CA LEU A 82 2.38 -19.93 -5.83
C LEU A 82 3.38 -20.37 -6.91
N LYS A 83 3.92 -19.44 -7.71
CA LYS A 83 4.97 -19.74 -8.71
C LYS A 83 6.36 -19.89 -8.09
N ASN A 84 6.53 -19.45 -6.85
CA ASN A 84 7.80 -19.49 -6.12
C ASN A 84 7.89 -20.73 -5.19
N ILE A 85 6.92 -21.65 -5.25
CA ILE A 85 6.86 -22.93 -4.52
C ILE A 85 7.09 -24.07 -5.51
#